data_AF-A0A1B0A006-F1
#
_entry.id   AF-A0A1B0A006-F1
#
_cell.length_a   1.000
_cell.length_b   1.000
_cell.length_c   1.000
_cell.angle_alpha   90.00
_cell.angle_beta   90.00
_cell.angle_gamma   90.00
#
_symmetry.space_group_name_H-M   'P 1'
#
loop_
_entity.id
_entity.type
_entity.pdbx_description
1 polymer ?
#
loop_
_entity_poly.entity_id
_entity_poly.type
_entity_poly.pdbx_seq_one_letter_code
_entity_poly.pdbx_strand_id
1 'polypeptide(L)'
;MKISTESDVWKAVDWFHEKGVDIVAISSSDFRQRGELRTFLSKRNGPRFALNIPKQGTSVSFTGTGGLFASLFLAHSYRKHPDQLGYVLERTVATLQAVIKRTIAGIPEAMLNGKEAPNYSQCELKLIQSKADIENPEVVLEAEQK
;
A
#
# COMPACT_ATOMS: atom_id res chain seq x y z
N MET A 1 8.78 20.06 -5.10
CA MET A 1 7.40 20.18 -5.60
C MET A 1 6.48 19.44 -4.64
N LYS A 2 5.34 20.01 -4.25
CA LYS A 2 4.37 19.34 -3.38
C LYS A 2 3.41 18.54 -4.26
N ILE A 3 3.21 17.27 -3.98
CA ILE A 3 2.23 16.41 -4.66
C ILE A 3 0.91 16.55 -3.91
N SER A 4 -0.13 17.06 -4.57
CA SER A 4 -1.42 17.35 -3.93
C SER A 4 -2.62 16.81 -4.70
N THR A 5 -2.42 16.43 -5.96
CA THR A 5 -3.44 15.88 -6.84
C THR A 5 -2.95 14.59 -7.48
N GLU A 6 -3.87 13.81 -8.00
CA GLU A 6 -3.54 12.63 -8.81
C GLU A 6 -2.72 13.01 -10.06
N SER A 7 -3.00 14.16 -10.68
CA SER A 7 -2.20 14.67 -11.81
C SER A 7 -0.74 14.90 -11.41
N ASP A 8 -0.48 15.42 -10.20
CA ASP A 8 0.90 15.60 -9.71
C ASP A 8 1.63 14.27 -9.54
N VAL A 9 0.91 13.22 -9.10
CA VAL A 9 1.47 11.86 -9.01
C VAL A 9 1.86 11.35 -10.38
N TRP A 10 0.97 11.46 -11.38
CA TRP A 10 1.28 10.99 -12.73
C TRP A 10 2.47 11.72 -13.35
N LYS A 11 2.61 13.02 -13.12
CA LYS A 11 3.81 13.78 -13.54
C LYS A 11 5.08 13.27 -12.86
N ALA A 12 5.02 12.94 -11.58
CA ALA A 12 6.17 12.37 -10.86
C ALA A 12 6.52 10.96 -11.37
N VAL A 13 5.52 10.15 -11.68
CA VAL A 13 5.66 8.83 -12.30
C VAL A 13 6.32 8.94 -13.69
N ASP A 14 5.85 9.86 -14.52
CA ASP A 14 6.41 10.14 -15.85
C ASP A 14 7.88 10.54 -15.76
N TRP A 15 8.23 11.40 -14.80
CA TRP A 15 9.63 11.76 -14.54
C TRP A 15 10.51 10.55 -14.25
N PHE A 16 10.03 9.55 -13.48
CA PHE A 16 10.78 8.31 -13.26
C PHE A 16 10.92 7.46 -14.54
N HIS A 17 9.87 7.38 -15.35
CA HIS A 17 9.91 6.66 -16.62
C HIS A 17 10.88 7.30 -17.62
N GLU A 18 10.96 8.64 -17.67
CA GLU A 18 11.95 9.39 -18.45
C GLU A 18 13.39 9.06 -18.04
N LYS A 19 13.61 8.72 -16.76
CA LYS A 19 14.90 8.26 -16.23
C LYS A 19 15.19 6.78 -16.47
N GLY A 20 14.30 6.07 -17.16
CA GLY A 20 14.51 4.67 -17.53
C GLY A 20 13.91 3.65 -16.56
N VAL A 21 13.17 4.07 -15.53
CA VAL A 21 12.48 3.15 -14.62
C VAL A 21 11.31 2.51 -15.35
N ASP A 22 11.31 1.19 -15.51
CA ASP A 22 10.26 0.49 -16.25
C ASP A 22 8.94 0.42 -15.47
N ILE A 23 9.00 0.08 -14.18
CA ILE A 23 7.83 -0.03 -13.31
C ILE A 23 7.98 0.93 -12.13
N VAL A 24 6.98 1.80 -11.94
CA VAL A 24 6.94 2.77 -10.84
C VAL A 24 5.69 2.48 -10.00
N ALA A 25 5.89 2.24 -8.70
CA ALA A 25 4.81 2.05 -7.73
C ALA A 25 4.87 3.16 -6.68
N ILE A 26 3.78 3.90 -6.52
CA ILE A 26 3.59 4.87 -5.44
C ILE A 26 2.70 4.20 -4.40
N SER A 27 3.31 3.66 -3.35
CA SER A 27 2.65 2.79 -2.36
C SER A 27 1.49 3.43 -1.60
N SER A 28 1.52 4.76 -1.39
CA SER A 28 0.39 5.52 -0.87
C SER A 28 0.55 7.01 -1.15
N SER A 29 -0.58 7.72 -1.24
CA SER A 29 -0.69 9.16 -1.40
C SER A 29 -1.94 9.62 -0.65
N ASP A 30 -1.82 10.73 0.07
CA ASP A 30 -2.93 11.32 0.84
C ASP A 30 -3.36 12.63 0.16
N PHE A 31 -4.48 12.58 -0.57
CA PHE A 31 -5.08 13.75 -1.21
C PHE A 31 -6.10 14.47 -0.31
N ARG A 32 -6.00 14.27 1.02
CA ARG A 32 -6.93 14.83 2.01
C ARG A 32 -8.37 14.33 1.86
N GLN A 33 -8.58 13.23 1.14
CA GLN A 33 -9.85 12.52 1.15
C GLN A 33 -9.98 11.81 2.50
N ARG A 34 -11.09 12.05 3.20
CA ARG A 34 -11.25 11.59 4.58
C ARG A 34 -11.28 10.07 4.61
N GLY A 35 -10.29 9.47 5.27
CA GLY A 35 -10.26 8.02 5.54
C GLY A 35 -9.72 7.16 4.40
N GLU A 36 -9.26 7.76 3.30
CA GLU A 36 -8.72 7.03 2.15
C GLU A 36 -7.32 7.51 1.77
N LEU A 37 -6.50 6.57 1.35
CA LEU A 37 -5.24 6.78 0.66
C LEU A 37 -5.37 6.25 -0.76
N ARG A 38 -4.52 6.71 -1.67
CA ARG A 38 -4.48 6.18 -3.04
C ARG A 38 -3.09 5.64 -3.35
N THR A 39 -3.01 4.45 -3.92
CA THR A 39 -1.77 3.89 -4.46
C THR A 39 -1.80 3.93 -5.99
N PHE A 40 -0.63 3.98 -6.60
CA PHE A 40 -0.48 4.05 -8.05
C PHE A 40 0.56 3.05 -8.53
N LEU A 41 0.36 2.53 -9.73
CA LEU A 41 1.29 1.64 -10.41
C LEU A 41 1.31 1.97 -11.89
N SER A 42 2.50 2.07 -12.47
CA SER A 42 2.68 2.37 -13.89
C SER A 42 3.81 1.56 -14.47
N LYS A 43 3.59 1.06 -15.68
CA LYS A 43 4.64 0.51 -16.55
C LYS A 43 4.94 1.49 -17.67
N ARG A 44 6.22 1.69 -17.97
CA ARG A 44 6.66 2.53 -19.08
C ARG A 44 6.10 2.00 -20.39
N ASN A 45 5.43 2.85 -21.17
CA ASN A 45 4.73 2.47 -22.40
C ASN A 45 3.73 1.31 -22.20
N GLY A 46 3.17 1.18 -21.00
CA GLY A 46 2.27 0.11 -20.62
C GLY A 46 1.09 0.63 -19.78
N PRO A 47 0.36 -0.29 -19.12
CA PRO A 47 -0.83 0.08 -18.38
C PRO A 47 -0.50 0.88 -17.11
N ARG A 48 -1.45 1.73 -16.71
CA ARG A 48 -1.44 2.46 -15.44
C ARG A 48 -2.63 2.02 -14.61
N PHE A 49 -2.40 1.94 -13.30
CA PHE A 49 -3.42 1.55 -12.34
C PHE A 49 -3.41 2.48 -11.13
N ALA A 50 -4.59 2.74 -10.58
CA ALA A 50 -4.75 3.37 -9.29
C ALA A 50 -5.71 2.55 -8.43
N LEU A 51 -5.52 2.58 -7.11
CA LEU A 51 -6.38 1.87 -6.18
C LEU A 51 -6.59 2.71 -4.92
N ASN A 52 -7.85 2.87 -4.52
CA ASN A 52 -8.20 3.50 -3.25
C ASN A 52 -8.04 2.48 -2.13
N ILE A 53 -7.38 2.88 -1.06
CA ILE A 53 -7.04 2.05 0.08
C ILE A 53 -7.60 2.72 1.34
N PRO A 54 -8.38 2.01 2.17
CA PRO A 54 -8.85 2.56 3.43
C PRO A 54 -7.67 2.84 4.36
N LYS A 55 -7.66 4.04 4.97
CA LYS A 55 -6.68 4.42 5.98
C LYS A 55 -7.05 3.74 7.29
N GLN A 56 -6.15 2.91 7.82
CA GLN A 56 -6.33 2.22 9.08
C GLN A 56 -5.44 2.82 10.17
N GLY A 57 -5.91 2.83 11.43
CA GLY A 57 -5.12 3.27 12.58
C GLY A 57 -4.78 4.76 12.55
N THR A 58 -5.77 5.65 12.46
CA THR A 58 -5.58 7.11 12.29
C THR A 58 -4.84 7.82 13.44
N SER A 59 -4.72 7.19 14.60
CA SER A 59 -4.06 7.68 15.82
C SER A 59 -2.69 7.07 16.06
N VAL A 60 -2.27 6.09 15.25
CA VAL A 60 -1.01 5.36 15.40
C VAL A 60 -0.24 5.36 14.08
N SER A 61 1.08 5.23 14.15
CA SER A 61 1.93 5.13 12.98
C SER A 61 2.64 3.79 12.96
N PHE A 62 2.74 3.19 11.78
CA PHE A 62 3.41 1.92 11.56
C PHE A 62 4.72 2.15 10.83
N THR A 63 5.77 1.45 11.26
CA THR A 63 7.06 1.39 10.59
C THR A 63 7.14 0.09 9.77
N GLY A 64 8.00 0.05 8.75
CA GLY A 64 8.23 -1.16 7.95
C GLY A 64 7.17 -1.49 6.88
N THR A 65 6.03 -0.79 6.82
CA THR A 65 4.97 -1.01 5.81
C THR A 65 5.47 -0.84 4.37
N GLY A 66 6.39 0.10 4.13
CA GLY A 66 7.03 0.28 2.82
C GLY A 66 7.93 -0.90 2.42
N GLY A 67 8.67 -1.46 3.36
CA GLY A 67 9.50 -2.66 3.12
C GLY A 67 8.64 -3.90 2.86
N LEU A 68 7.55 -4.05 3.62
CA LEU A 68 6.55 -5.09 3.37
C LEU A 68 5.89 -4.94 1.99
N PHE A 69 5.45 -3.73 1.62
CA PHE A 69 4.88 -3.44 0.30
C PHE A 69 5.84 -3.86 -0.82
N ALA A 70 7.10 -3.41 -0.76
CA ALA A 70 8.09 -3.73 -1.79
C ALA A 70 8.35 -5.24 -1.92
N SER A 71 8.42 -5.96 -0.78
CA SER A 71 8.65 -7.40 -0.75
C SER A 71 7.48 -8.19 -1.33
N LEU A 72 6.25 -7.82 -0.97
CA LEU A 72 5.02 -8.41 -1.51
C LEU A 72 4.86 -8.12 -2.99
N PHE A 73 5.11 -6.87 -3.40
CA PHE A 73 5.06 -6.46 -4.79
C PHE A 73 6.02 -7.27 -5.65
N LEU A 74 7.26 -7.45 -5.18
CA LEU A 74 8.26 -8.29 -5.86
C LEU A 74 7.79 -9.75 -5.96
N ALA A 75 7.30 -10.34 -4.88
CA ALA A 75 6.84 -11.72 -4.86
C ALA A 75 5.66 -11.96 -5.81
N HIS A 76 4.67 -11.06 -5.83
CA HIS A 76 3.53 -11.15 -6.74
C HIS A 76 3.93 -10.87 -8.20
N SER A 77 4.86 -9.94 -8.44
CA SER A 77 5.39 -9.66 -9.77
C SER A 77 6.16 -10.86 -10.35
N TYR A 78 6.94 -11.57 -9.53
CA TYR A 78 7.69 -12.74 -9.99
C TYR A 78 6.78 -13.93 -10.36
N ARG A 79 5.69 -14.12 -9.62
CA ARG A 79 4.78 -15.26 -9.80
C ARG A 79 3.87 -15.14 -11.03
N LYS A 80 3.79 -13.98 -11.68
CA LYS A 80 2.83 -13.70 -12.75
C LYS A 80 3.46 -12.95 -13.91
N HIS A 81 2.77 -12.98 -15.05
CA HIS A 81 3.24 -12.29 -16.24
C HIS A 81 3.26 -10.76 -16.03
N PRO A 82 4.22 -10.04 -16.65
CA PRO A 82 4.35 -8.57 -16.57
C PRO A 82 3.12 -7.77 -17.03
N ASP A 83 2.13 -8.43 -17.61
CA ASP A 83 0.91 -7.82 -18.15
C ASP A 83 -0.26 -7.85 -17.15
N GLN A 84 -0.05 -8.43 -15.95
CA GLN A 84 -1.04 -8.53 -14.88
C GLN A 84 -0.72 -7.58 -13.70
N LEU A 85 -0.29 -6.36 -14.00
CA LEU A 85 0.12 -5.39 -12.96
C LEU A 85 -1.02 -4.97 -12.02
N GLY A 86 -2.27 -4.89 -12.51
CA GLY A 86 -3.44 -4.67 -11.64
C GLY A 86 -3.55 -5.74 -10.55
N TYR A 87 -3.50 -7.02 -10.94
CA TYR A 87 -3.49 -8.16 -10.03
C TYR A 87 -2.35 -8.11 -8.99
N VAL A 88 -1.15 -7.70 -9.41
CA VAL A 88 -0.01 -7.53 -8.52
C VAL A 88 -0.30 -6.45 -7.47
N LEU A 89 -0.82 -5.30 -7.89
CA LEU A 89 -1.15 -4.19 -7.00
C LEU A 89 -2.22 -4.59 -5.99
N GLU A 90 -3.31 -5.19 -6.46
CA GLU A 90 -4.45 -5.63 -5.65
C GLU A 90 -4.03 -6.59 -4.54
N ARG A 91 -3.21 -7.61 -4.84
CA ARG A 91 -2.77 -8.60 -3.85
C ARG A 91 -1.75 -8.05 -2.87
N THR A 92 -0.87 -7.17 -3.35
CA THR A 92 0.08 -6.45 -2.51
C THR A 92 -0.68 -5.62 -1.46
N VAL A 93 -1.68 -4.85 -1.92
CA VAL A 93 -2.50 -4.01 -1.05
C VAL A 93 -3.38 -4.84 -0.13
N ALA A 94 -4.03 -5.89 -0.63
CA ALA A 94 -4.86 -6.79 0.17
C ALA A 94 -4.06 -7.38 1.34
N THR A 95 -2.86 -7.91 1.07
CA THR A 95 -1.98 -8.44 2.12
C THR A 95 -1.57 -7.36 3.10
N LEU A 96 -1.13 -6.20 2.61
CA LEU A 96 -0.70 -5.09 3.46
C LEU A 96 -1.83 -4.61 4.39
N GLN A 97 -3.04 -4.48 3.86
CA GLN A 97 -4.23 -4.10 4.63
C GLN A 97 -4.60 -5.15 5.68
N ALA A 98 -4.50 -6.44 5.37
CA ALA A 98 -4.74 -7.53 6.32
C ALA A 98 -3.71 -7.53 7.46
N VAL A 99 -2.43 -7.34 7.15
CA VAL A 99 -1.36 -7.24 8.15
C VAL A 99 -1.55 -6.04 9.06
N ILE A 100 -1.89 -4.86 8.50
CA ILE A 100 -2.16 -3.66 9.29
C ILE A 100 -3.39 -3.89 10.18
N LYS A 101 -4.47 -4.46 9.65
CA LYS A 101 -5.69 -4.77 10.41
C LYS A 101 -5.40 -5.69 11.59
N ARG A 102 -4.62 -6.76 11.36
CA ARG A 102 -4.20 -7.69 12.43
C ARG A 102 -3.28 -7.03 13.44
N THR A 103 -2.43 -6.11 13.00
CA THR A 103 -1.56 -5.33 13.88
C THR A 103 -2.39 -4.44 14.81
N ILE A 104 -3.36 -3.70 14.26
CA ILE A 104 -4.28 -2.85 15.03
C ILE A 104 -5.08 -3.65 16.06
N ALA A 105 -5.55 -4.85 15.70
CA ALA A 105 -6.30 -5.70 16.62
C ALA A 105 -5.49 -6.12 17.87
N GLY A 106 -4.15 -6.05 17.81
CA GLY A 106 -3.27 -6.29 18.94
C GLY A 106 -2.87 -5.04 19.73
N ILE A 107 -3.32 -3.84 19.31
CA ILE A 107 -3.01 -2.57 19.97
C ILE A 107 -4.11 -2.28 21.02
N PRO A 108 -3.75 -1.86 22.25
CA PRO A 108 -4.72 -1.44 23.26
C PRO A 108 -5.64 -0.31 22.78
N GLU A 109 -6.92 -0.40 23.12
CA GLU A 109 -7.93 0.57 22.70
C GLU A 109 -7.62 2.00 23.21
N ALA A 110 -7.02 2.11 24.40
CA ALA A 110 -6.60 3.39 24.96
C ALA A 110 -5.58 4.12 24.06
N MET A 111 -4.67 3.39 23.43
CA MET A 111 -3.73 3.94 22.45
C MET A 111 -4.41 4.30 21.13
N LEU A 112 -5.31 3.44 20.63
CA LEU A 112 -6.07 3.71 19.41
C LEU A 112 -6.99 4.93 19.55
N ASN A 113 -7.48 5.22 20.75
CA ASN A 113 -8.30 6.40 21.04
C ASN A 113 -7.47 7.63 21.44
N GLY A 114 -6.13 7.55 21.40
CA GLY A 114 -5.22 8.65 21.76
C GLY A 114 -5.25 9.03 23.25
N LYS A 115 -5.81 8.17 24.11
CA LYS A 115 -5.82 8.35 25.57
C LYS A 115 -4.47 7.99 26.20
N GLU A 116 -3.68 7.15 25.53
CA GLU A 116 -2.32 6.78 25.91
C GLU A 116 -1.33 7.11 24.78
N ALA A 117 -0.08 7.38 25.17
CA ALA A 117 0.98 7.65 24.22
C ALA A 117 1.28 6.41 23.34
N PRO A 118 1.62 6.61 22.05
CA PRO A 118 1.96 5.49 21.17
C PRO A 118 3.19 4.72 21.69
N ASN A 119 3.02 3.42 21.96
CA ASN A 119 4.13 2.51 22.19
C ASN A 119 4.51 1.81 20.88
N TYR A 120 5.67 2.17 20.31
CA TYR A 120 6.14 1.62 19.03
C TYR A 120 6.24 0.09 19.02
N SER A 121 6.63 -0.54 20.14
CA SER A 121 6.72 -2.00 20.21
C SER A 121 5.36 -2.71 20.02
N GLN A 122 4.27 -2.05 20.38
CA GLN A 122 2.92 -2.57 20.18
C GLN A 122 2.40 -2.32 18.76
N CYS A 123 2.96 -1.34 18.06
CA CYS A 123 2.67 -1.02 16.66
C CYS A 123 3.50 -1.84 15.65
N GLU A 124 4.39 -2.73 16.11
CA GLU A 124 5.17 -3.60 15.23
C GLU A 124 4.28 -4.58 14.45
N LEU A 125 4.57 -4.71 13.16
CA LEU A 125 3.76 -5.49 12.22
C LEU A 125 3.65 -6.97 12.64
N LYS A 126 2.43 -7.49 12.71
CA LYS A 126 2.14 -8.88 13.11
C LYS A 126 2.32 -9.86 11.94
N LEU A 127 3.53 -9.91 11.39
CA LEU A 127 3.86 -10.68 10.18
C LEU A 127 3.63 -12.19 10.36
N ILE A 128 4.15 -12.77 11.44
CA ILE A 128 4.04 -14.22 11.72
C ILE A 128 2.56 -14.63 11.81
N GLN A 129 1.76 -13.82 12.52
CA GLN A 129 0.33 -14.06 12.71
C GLN A 129 -0.47 -13.81 11.42
N SER A 130 0.12 -13.12 10.44
CA SER A 130 -0.50 -12.81 9.16
C SER A 130 0.03 -13.69 8.02
N LYS A 131 0.71 -14.79 8.35
CA LYS A 131 1.24 -15.75 7.36
C LYS A 131 0.16 -16.18 6.35
N ALA A 132 -1.03 -16.54 6.82
CA ALA A 132 -2.10 -17.02 5.95
C ALA A 132 -2.54 -15.97 4.93
N ASP A 133 -2.65 -14.70 5.34
CA ASP A 133 -3.03 -13.60 4.45
C ASP A 133 -1.90 -13.24 3.47
N ILE A 134 -0.63 -13.43 3.88
CA ILE A 134 0.54 -13.25 3.00
C ILE A 134 0.58 -14.34 1.91
N GLU A 135 0.30 -15.59 2.29
CA GLU A 135 0.28 -16.71 1.34
C GLU A 135 -0.95 -16.66 0.42
N ASN A 136 -2.11 -16.31 0.98
CA ASN A 136 -3.41 -16.36 0.31
C ASN A 136 -4.20 -15.06 0.52
N PRO A 137 -3.81 -13.96 -0.14
CA PRO A 137 -4.50 -12.69 0.04
C PRO A 137 -5.92 -12.73 -0.52
N GLU A 138 -6.87 -12.30 0.30
CA GLU A 138 -8.26 -12.05 -0.06
C GLU A 138 -8.38 -10.66 -0.70
N VAL A 139 -8.56 -10.63 -2.02
CA VAL A 139 -8.68 -9.38 -2.77
C VAL A 139 -10.12 -8.91 -2.72
N VAL A 140 -10.33 -7.75 -2.10
CA VAL A 140 -11.65 -7.09 -1.97
C VAL A 140 -11.69 -5.70 -2.61
N LEU A 141 -10.54 -5.19 -3.05
CA LEU A 141 -10.39 -3.90 -3.71
C LEU A 141 -9.82 -4.15 -5.10
N GLU A 142 -10.46 -3.58 -6.13
CA GLU A 142 -10.07 -3.74 -7.52
C GLU A 142 -9.37 -2.49 -8.06
N ALA A 143 -8.29 -2.69 -8.81
CA ALA A 143 -7.50 -1.61 -9.39
C ALA A 143 -8.22 -0.99 -10.59
N GLU A 144 -8.32 0.33 -10.59
CA GLU A 144 -8.83 1.11 -11.71
C GLU A 144 -7.72 1.29 -12.75
N GLN A 145 -7.94 0.83 -13.98
CA GLN A 145 -7.05 1.12 -15.09
C GLN A 145 -7.22 2.58 -15.54
N LYS A 146 -6.09 3.28 -15.73
CA LYS A 146 -6.03 4.72 -16.06
C LYS A 146 -5.54 4.97 -17.47
#